data_AF-A0A0R2A3X5-F1
#
_entry.id   AF-A0A0R2A3X5-F1
#
_cell.length_a   1.000
_cell.length_b   1.000
_cell.length_c   1.000
_cell.angle_alpha   90.00
_cell.angle_beta   90.00
_cell.angle_gamma   90.00
#
_symmetry.space_group_name_H-M   'P 1'
#
loop_
_entity.id
_entity.type
_entity.pdbx_description
1 polymer ?
#
loop_
_entity_poly.entity_id
_entity_poly.type
_entity_poly.pdbx_seq_one_letter_code
_entity_poly.pdbx_strand_id
1 'polypeptide(L)'
;MDNKTALATTLAYLRETVGINVECLRLEELSITLDSEKQSLFVFSIHDRADEIIKQCQNFNHLKFIDVSQLHHLFETVEMDTAPFFE
;
A
#
# COMPACT_ATOMS: atom_id res chain seq x y z
N MET A 1 23.24 -4.26 -12.50
CA MET A 1 21.78 -4.14 -12.55
C MET A 1 21.31 -4.26 -11.12
N ASP A 2 20.86 -3.16 -10.54
CA ASP A 2 20.53 -3.09 -9.13
C ASP A 2 19.35 -4.02 -8.82
N ASN A 3 19.56 -5.00 -7.93
CA ASN A 3 18.52 -5.84 -7.34
C ASN A 3 17.65 -4.98 -6.42
N LYS A 4 16.84 -4.07 -6.99
CA LYS A 4 15.83 -3.35 -6.22
C LYS A 4 14.68 -4.31 -5.94
N THR A 5 14.35 -4.49 -4.67
CA THR A 5 13.17 -5.26 -4.25
C THR A 5 11.90 -4.59 -4.79
N ALA A 6 10.80 -5.35 -4.86
CA ALA A 6 9.49 -4.80 -5.25
C ALA A 6 9.09 -3.61 -4.36
N LEU A 7 9.36 -3.71 -3.05
CA LEU A 7 9.15 -2.63 -2.10
C LEU A 7 10.02 -1.40 -2.41
N ALA A 8 11.33 -1.57 -2.63
CA ALA A 8 12.24 -0.46 -2.95
C ALA A 8 11.83 0.27 -4.24
N THR A 9 11.34 -0.48 -5.23
CA THR A 9 10.84 0.06 -6.49
C THR A 9 9.55 0.85 -6.28
N THR A 10 8.63 0.34 -5.45
CA THR A 10 7.37 1.01 -5.10
C THR A 10 7.63 2.31 -4.34
N LEU A 11 8.50 2.29 -3.33
CA LEU A 11 8.85 3.48 -2.55
C LEU A 11 9.53 4.54 -3.41
N ALA A 12 10.43 4.14 -4.31
CA ALA A 12 11.06 5.06 -5.26
C ALA A 12 10.00 5.71 -6.18
N TYR A 13 9.06 4.93 -6.71
CA TYR A 13 7.97 5.47 -7.53
C TYR A 13 7.10 6.48 -6.77
N LEU A 14 6.66 6.14 -5.55
CA LEU A 14 5.85 7.04 -4.72
C LEU A 14 6.60 8.35 -4.42
N ARG A 15 7.90 8.28 -4.13
CA ARG A 15 8.72 9.46 -3.84
C ARG A 15 9.03 10.30 -5.07
N GLU A 16 9.57 9.68 -6.11
CA GLU A 16 10.16 10.36 -7.26
C GLU A 16 9.12 10.74 -8.32
N THR A 17 8.07 9.93 -8.48
CA THR A 17 7.05 10.14 -9.52
C THR A 17 5.78 10.77 -8.95
N VAL A 18 5.28 10.29 -7.81
CA VAL A 18 4.04 10.81 -7.20
C VAL A 18 4.31 12.00 -6.28
N GLY A 19 5.53 12.13 -5.74
CA GLY A 19 5.90 13.22 -4.83
C GLY A 19 5.44 13.00 -3.38
N ILE A 20 5.16 11.74 -2.99
CA ILE A 20 4.76 11.39 -1.63
C ILE A 20 6.00 11.34 -0.74
N ASN A 21 5.90 11.93 0.45
CA ASN A 21 6.91 11.76 1.49
C ASN A 21 6.78 10.35 2.11
N VAL A 22 7.59 9.41 1.64
CA VAL A 22 7.58 8.02 2.10
C VAL A 22 7.90 7.83 3.58
N GLU A 23 8.54 8.82 4.22
CA GLU A 23 8.83 8.81 5.66
C GLU A 23 7.55 8.92 6.53
N CYS A 24 6.44 9.39 5.95
CA CYS A 24 5.13 9.45 6.62
C CYS A 24 4.31 8.15 6.46
N LEU A 25 4.84 7.16 5.74
CA LEU A 25 4.17 5.90 5.47
C LEU A 25 4.62 4.84 6.48
N ARG A 26 3.66 4.18 7.12
CA ARG A 26 3.92 2.96 7.87
C ARG A 26 3.55 1.76 7.02
N LEU A 27 4.52 0.88 6.79
CA LEU A 27 4.32 -0.34 6.00
C LEU A 27 3.74 -1.47 6.86
N GLU A 28 2.71 -2.11 6.32
CA GLU A 28 2.24 -3.43 6.69
C GLU A 28 2.35 -4.33 5.46
N GLU A 29 2.96 -5.51 5.62
CA GLU A 29 3.06 -6.50 4.55
C GLU A 29 2.07 -7.63 4.84
N LEU A 30 1.20 -7.90 3.88
CA LEU A 30 0.16 -8.92 3.96
C LEU A 30 0.41 -9.98 2.87
N SER A 31 0.04 -11.22 3.13
CA SER A 31 -0.03 -12.26 2.11
C SER A 31 -1.45 -12.33 1.56
N ILE A 32 -1.60 -12.31 0.24
CA ILE A 32 -2.92 -12.44 -0.40
C ILE A 32 -2.90 -13.55 -1.43
N THR A 33 -4.07 -14.13 -1.71
CA THR A 33 -4.24 -15.07 -2.83
C THR A 33 -5.01 -14.40 -3.96
N LEU A 34 -4.37 -14.25 -5.12
CA LEU A 34 -4.97 -13.73 -6.35
C LEU A 34 -4.77 -14.78 -7.45
N ASP A 35 -5.85 -15.17 -8.14
CA ASP A 35 -5.82 -16.18 -9.20
C ASP A 35 -5.15 -17.51 -8.80
N SER A 36 -5.35 -17.93 -7.55
CA SER A 36 -4.72 -19.13 -6.94
C SER A 36 -3.21 -19.04 -6.72
N GLU A 37 -2.62 -17.85 -6.83
CA GLU A 37 -1.20 -17.59 -6.53
C GLU A 37 -1.07 -16.72 -5.27
N LYS A 38 -0.10 -17.05 -4.40
CA LYS A 38 0.25 -16.21 -3.25
C LYS A 38 1.07 -15.01 -3.70
N GLN A 39 0.67 -13.82 -3.28
CA GLN A 39 1.34 -12.57 -3.59
C GLN A 39 1.54 -11.73 -2.32
N SER A 40 2.59 -10.90 -2.29
CA SER A 40 2.79 -9.90 -1.25
C SER A 40 1.97 -8.65 -1.56
N LEU A 41 1.15 -8.21 -0.61
CA LEU A 41 0.45 -6.94 -0.62
C LEU A 41 1.14 -5.98 0.36
N PHE A 42 1.70 -4.90 -0.16
CA PHE A 42 2.25 -3.82 0.65
C PHE A 42 1.15 -2.78 0.92
N VAL A 43 0.77 -2.66 2.19
CA VAL A 43 -0.20 -1.67 2.67
C VAL A 43 0.55 -0.56 3.39
N PHE A 44 0.30 0.68 2.99
CA PHE A 44 0.89 1.85 3.64
C PHE A 44 -0.19 2.62 4.39
N SER A 45 -0.12 2.61 5.71
CA SER A 45 -0.95 3.46 6.56
C SER A 45 -0.31 4.83 6.74
N ILE A 46 -1.14 5.86 6.77
CA ILE A 46 -0.73 7.26 6.92
C ILE A 46 -1.26 7.74 8.26
N HIS A 47 -0.36 7.97 9.22
CA HIS A 47 -0.74 8.39 10.57
C HIS A 47 -0.71 9.91 10.74
N ASP A 48 0.03 10.61 9.89
CA ASP A 48 0.15 12.06 9.88
C ASP A 48 0.13 12.61 8.44
N ARG A 49 -0.23 13.89 8.28
CA ARG A 49 -0.15 14.60 6.98
C ARG A 49 -0.93 13.95 5.84
N ALA A 50 -2.01 13.23 6.15
CA ALA A 50 -2.88 12.59 5.16
C ALA A 50 -3.38 13.56 4.09
N ASP A 51 -3.74 14.79 4.46
CA ASP A 51 -4.20 15.82 3.52
C ASP A 51 -3.14 16.16 2.45
N GLU A 52 -1.87 16.16 2.82
CA GLU A 52 -0.78 16.41 1.88
C GLU A 52 -0.63 15.26 0.88
N ILE A 53 -0.70 14.02 1.36
CA ILE A 53 -0.61 12.82 0.52
C ILE A 53 -1.82 12.74 -0.41
N ILE A 54 -3.03 12.99 0.11
CA ILE A 54 -4.25 13.04 -0.68
C ILE A 54 -4.11 14.06 -1.81
N LYS A 55 -3.62 15.26 -1.48
CA LYS A 55 -3.40 16.32 -2.48
C LYS A 55 -2.39 15.90 -3.55
N GLN A 56 -1.28 15.25 -3.20
CA GLN A 56 -0.30 14.79 -4.19
C GLN A 56 -0.88 13.73 -5.12
N CYS A 57 -1.58 12.74 -4.58
CA CYS A 57 -2.24 11.71 -5.37
C CYS A 57 -3.35 12.29 -6.26
N GLN A 58 -4.11 13.30 -5.81
CA GLN A 58 -5.14 13.97 -6.63
C GLN A 58 -4.53 14.74 -7.81
N ASN A 59 -3.31 15.28 -7.65
CA ASN A 59 -2.58 15.93 -8.73
C ASN A 59 -1.99 14.92 -9.73
N PHE A 60 -1.98 13.64 -9.38
CA PHE A 60 -1.41 12.58 -10.19
C PHE A 60 -2.52 11.77 -10.87
N ASN A 61 -2.79 12.10 -12.14
CA ASN A 61 -3.93 11.60 -12.92
C ASN A 61 -4.00 10.07 -13.14
N HIS A 62 -2.97 9.32 -12.73
CA HIS A 62 -2.94 7.86 -12.83
C HIS A 62 -3.29 7.14 -11.52
N LEU A 63 -3.63 7.88 -10.46
CA LEU A 63 -4.11 7.32 -9.20
C LEU A 63 -5.60 7.61 -9.03
N LYS A 64 -6.33 6.63 -8.49
CA LYS A 64 -7.75 6.75 -8.18
C LYS A 64 -7.97 6.56 -6.70
N PHE A 65 -8.65 7.52 -6.08
CA PHE A 65 -9.19 7.35 -4.73
C PHE A 65 -10.47 6.53 -4.79
N ILE A 66 -10.53 5.49 -3.94
CA ILE A 66 -11.70 4.63 -3.78
C ILE A 66 -12.07 4.57 -2.31
N ASP A 67 -13.36 4.39 -2.05
CA ASP A 67 -13.84 4.12 -0.70
C ASP A 67 -13.39 2.72 -0.26
N VAL A 68 -13.03 2.56 1.00
CA VAL A 68 -12.57 1.27 1.54
C VAL A 68 -13.61 0.16 1.40
N SER A 69 -14.91 0.50 1.41
CA SER A 69 -15.98 -0.48 1.17
C SER A 69 -15.89 -1.13 -0.23
N GLN A 70 -15.30 -0.45 -1.21
CA GLN A 70 -15.06 -1.01 -2.54
C GLN A 70 -13.93 -2.04 -2.56
N LEU A 71 -13.13 -2.13 -1.48
CA LEU A 71 -12.07 -3.10 -1.30
C LEU A 71 -12.52 -4.36 -0.54
N HIS A 72 -13.82 -4.52 -0.24
CA HIS A 72 -14.32 -5.67 0.55
C HIS A 72 -13.86 -7.02 -0.01
N HIS A 73 -13.95 -7.23 -1.32
CA HIS A 73 -13.49 -8.47 -1.97
C HIS A 73 -11.98 -8.68 -1.89
N LEU A 74 -11.18 -7.61 -1.81
CA LEU A 74 -9.74 -7.75 -1.61
C LEU A 74 -9.46 -8.29 -0.20
N PHE A 75 -10.18 -7.82 0.81
CA PHE A 75 -10.02 -8.31 2.18
C PHE A 75 -10.49 -9.76 2.38
N GLU A 76 -11.40 -10.26 1.54
CA GLU A 76 -11.82 -11.67 1.54
C GLU A 76 -10.68 -12.63 1.11
N THR A 77 -9.67 -12.13 0.41
CA THR A 77 -8.55 -12.93 -0.11
C THR A 77 -7.22 -12.69 0.63
N VAL A 78 -7.25 -11.87 1.67
CA VAL A 78 -6.08 -11.55 2.49
C VAL A 78 -5.90 -12.60 3.59
N GLU A 79 -4.78 -13.31 3.55
CA GLU A 79 -4.27 -14.05 4.70
C GLU A 79 -3.51 -13.04 5.56
N MET A 80 -4.22 -12.46 6.55
CA MET A 80 -3.51 -11.72 7.59
C MET A 80 -2.75 -12.74 8.42
N ASP A 81 -1.41 -12.65 8.43
CA ASP A 81 -0.60 -13.21 9.51
C ASP A 81 -0.91 -12.39 10.78
N THR A 82 -2.15 -12.51 11.28
CA THR A 82 -2.44 -12.13 12.65
C THR A 82 -1.68 -13.12 13.50
N ALA A 83 -0.48 -12.74 13.95
CA ALA A 83 -0.06 -13.14 15.28
C ALA A 83 -1.27 -12.86 16.18
N PRO A 84 -1.78 -13.86 16.94
CA PRO A 84 -3.05 -13.74 17.61
C PRO A 84 -3.03 -12.48 18.46
N PHE A 85 -4.00 -11.59 18.24
CA PHE A 85 -4.33 -10.56 19.22
C PHE A 85 -4.80 -11.33 20.45
N PHE A 86 -3.92 -11.46 21.45
CA PHE A 86 -4.30 -12.01 22.75
C PHE A 86 -5.38 -11.09 23.35
N GLU A 87 -6.53 -11.69 23.68
CA GLU A 87 -7.54 -11.11 24.58
C GLU A 87 -6.97 -10.80 25.97
#